data_AF-F7ZE47-F1
#
_entry.id   AF-F7ZE47-F1
#
_cell.length_a   1.000
_cell.length_b   1.000
_cell.length_c   1.000
_cell.angle_alpha   90.00
_cell.angle_beta   90.00
_cell.angle_gamma   90.00
#
_symmetry.space_group_name_H-M   'P 1'
#
loop_
_entity.id
_entity.type
_entity.pdbx_description
1 polymer ?
#
loop_
_entity_poly.entity_id
_entity_poly.type
_entity_poly.pdbx_seq_one_letter_code
_entity_poly.pdbx_strand_id
1 'polypeptide(L)'
;MRNWQVERRKRTRHLIELGGLLVKSRVVELTGDDRALIYCALLWMAEKLKGEQGDHAREVWAEKGKGAFEDAQKGDGPLGR
;
A
#
# COMPACT_ATOMS: atom_id res chain seq x y z
N MET A 1 18.34 -16.50 19.60
CA MET A 1 16.89 -16.17 19.77
C MET A 1 16.06 -17.37 19.34
N ARG A 2 14.98 -17.72 20.05
CA ARG A 2 14.09 -18.84 19.64
C ARG A 2 13.41 -18.50 18.30
N ASN A 3 13.37 -19.45 17.38
CA ASN A 3 12.88 -19.25 15.99
C ASN A 3 11.51 -18.54 15.93
N TRP A 4 10.57 -18.90 16.80
CA TRP A 4 9.25 -18.27 16.91
C TRP A 4 9.29 -16.75 17.19
N GLN A 5 10.26 -16.26 17.97
CA GLN A 5 10.37 -14.83 18.25
C GLN A 5 10.77 -14.04 17.00
N VAL A 6 11.63 -14.63 16.16
CA VAL A 6 12.06 -14.04 14.90
C VAL A 6 10.88 -13.96 13.93
N GLU A 7 10.14 -15.04 13.79
CA GLU A 7 8.96 -15.10 12.91
C GLU A 7 7.85 -14.13 13.36
N ARG A 8 7.60 -14.00 14.67
CA ARG A 8 6.65 -13.01 15.19
C ARG A 8 7.07 -11.57 14.87
N ARG A 9 8.36 -11.24 15.00
CA ARG A 9 8.88 -9.90 14.67
C ARG A 9 8.77 -9.61 13.18
N LYS A 10 9.07 -10.59 12.31
CA LYS A 10 8.89 -10.46 10.86
C LYS A 10 7.43 -10.17 10.51
N ARG A 11 6.49 -10.96 11.04
CA ARG A 11 5.05 -10.76 10.81
C ARG A 11 4.57 -9.38 11.29
N THR A 12 4.98 -8.98 12.48
CA THR A 12 4.57 -7.67 13.04
C THR A 12 5.12 -6.53 12.19
N ARG A 13 6.40 -6.60 11.82
CA ARG A 13 7.04 -5.60 10.95
C ARG A 13 6.32 -5.50 9.61
N HIS A 14 6.05 -6.64 8.98
CA HIS A 14 5.36 -6.69 7.70
C HIS A 14 3.97 -6.03 7.75
N LEU A 15 3.17 -6.29 8.80
CA LEU A 15 1.87 -5.66 8.96
C LEU A 15 1.96 -4.15 9.22
N ILE A 16 2.98 -3.70 9.97
CA ILE A 16 3.25 -2.28 10.20
C ILE A 16 3.65 -1.60 8.89
N GLU A 17 4.51 -2.23 8.09
CA GLU A 17 4.94 -1.70 6.79
C GLU A 17 3.73 -1.54 5.86
N LEU A 18 2.87 -2.56 5.74
CA LEU A 18 1.63 -2.49 4.95
C LEU A 18 0.68 -1.41 5.46
N GLY A 19 0.46 -1.32 6.77
CA GLY A 19 -0.36 -0.26 7.37
C GLY A 19 0.21 1.14 7.11
N GLY A 20 1.53 1.29 7.13
CA GLY A 20 2.21 2.53 6.79
C GLY A 20 1.95 3.00 5.36
N LEU A 21 1.73 2.08 4.40
CA LEU A 21 1.38 2.44 3.02
C LEU A 21 0.02 3.12 2.92
N LEU A 22 -0.97 2.65 3.68
CA LEU A 22 -2.32 3.25 3.69
C LEU A 22 -2.31 4.66 4.28
N VAL A 23 -1.44 4.93 5.25
CA VAL A 23 -1.25 6.26 5.83
C VAL A 23 -0.54 7.18 4.84
N LYS A 24 0.56 6.72 4.22
CA LYS A 24 1.34 7.52 3.26
C LYS A 24 0.56 7.87 1.98
N SER A 25 -0.36 7.01 1.57
CA SER A 25 -1.26 7.28 0.43
C SER A 25 -2.47 8.15 0.80
N ARG A 26 -2.56 8.62 2.06
CA ARG A 26 -3.69 9.38 2.62
C ARG A 26 -5.02 8.66 2.58
N VAL A 27 -5.04 7.35 2.28
CA VAL A 27 -6.28 6.56 2.23
C VAL A 27 -7.00 6.60 3.56
N VAL A 28 -6.26 6.51 4.68
CA VAL A 28 -6.85 6.59 6.03
C VAL A 28 -7.52 7.94 6.29
N GLU A 29 -6.88 9.04 5.88
CA GLU A 29 -7.42 10.40 6.03
C GLU A 29 -8.67 10.60 5.16
N LEU A 30 -8.60 10.21 3.89
CA LEU A 30 -9.68 10.40 2.91
C LEU A 30 -10.91 9.55 3.21
N THR A 31 -10.74 8.41 3.87
CA THR A 31 -11.83 7.50 4.23
C THR A 31 -12.32 7.69 5.67
N GLY A 32 -11.68 8.56 6.46
CA GLY A 32 -12.00 8.74 7.88
C GLY A 32 -11.77 7.46 8.72
N ASP A 33 -10.78 6.65 8.36
CA ASP A 33 -10.52 5.32 8.94
C ASP A 33 -11.72 4.34 8.88
N ASP A 34 -12.64 4.54 7.92
CA ASP A 34 -13.71 3.57 7.67
C ASP A 34 -13.14 2.29 7.07
N ARG A 35 -13.00 1.28 7.93
CA ARG A 35 -12.43 -0.02 7.56
C ARG A 35 -13.25 -0.75 6.50
N ALA A 36 -14.58 -0.58 6.47
CA ALA A 36 -15.41 -1.23 5.47
C ALA A 36 -15.18 -0.59 4.10
N LEU A 37 -15.07 0.74 4.06
CA LEU A 37 -14.75 1.48 2.85
C LEU A 37 -13.35 1.14 2.31
N ILE A 38 -12.34 1.14 3.19
CA ILE A 38 -10.97 0.74 2.83
C ILE A 38 -10.96 -0.69 2.29
N TYR A 39 -11.64 -1.62 2.97
CA TYR A 39 -11.70 -3.01 2.55
C TYR A 39 -12.39 -3.17 1.19
N CYS A 40 -13.49 -2.47 0.94
CA CYS A 40 -14.17 -2.47 -0.35
C CYS A 40 -13.26 -1.95 -1.48
N ALA A 41 -12.49 -0.88 -1.24
CA ALA A 41 -11.53 -0.37 -2.21
C ALA A 41 -10.40 -1.38 -2.51
N LEU A 42 -9.90 -2.08 -1.48
CA LEU A 42 -8.91 -3.15 -1.65
C LEU A 42 -9.48 -4.33 -2.47
N LEU A 43 -10.75 -4.69 -2.25
CA LEU A 43 -11.43 -5.73 -3.03
C LEU A 43 -11.57 -5.33 -4.50
N TRP A 44 -11.99 -4.10 -4.78
CA TRP A 44 -12.07 -3.58 -6.15
C TRP A 44 -10.71 -3.64 -6.86
N MET A 45 -9.62 -3.27 -6.17
CA MET A 45 -8.28 -3.40 -6.74
C MET A 45 -7.92 -4.86 -7.02
N ALA A 46 -8.24 -5.77 -6.11
CA ALA A 46 -7.98 -7.20 -6.30
C ALA A 46 -8.76 -7.78 -7.50
N GLU A 47 -10.00 -7.35 -7.71
CA GLU A 47 -10.79 -7.72 -8.89
C GLU A 47 -10.18 -7.20 -10.19
N LYS A 48 -9.76 -5.92 -10.21
CA LYS A 48 -9.08 -5.32 -11.36
C LYS A 48 -7.80 -6.06 -11.74
N LEU A 49 -7.03 -6.50 -10.75
CA LEU A 49 -5.80 -7.27 -10.99
C LEU A 49 -6.05 -8.72 -11.43
N LYS A 50 -7.21 -9.30 -11.13
CA LYS A 50 -7.57 -10.66 -11.58
C LYS A 50 -8.12 -10.70 -13.01
N GLY A 51 -8.60 -9.58 -13.54
CA GLY A 51 -9.18 -9.52 -14.88
C GLY A 51 -8.14 -9.65 -16.01
N GLU A 52 -8.61 -9.74 -17.26
CA GLU A 52 -7.77 -9.93 -18.45
C GLU A 52 -6.71 -8.83 -18.65
N GLN A 53 -7.00 -7.62 -18.18
CA GLN A 53 -6.07 -6.48 -18.23
C GLN A 53 -5.16 -6.39 -16.98
N GLY A 54 -5.18 -7.42 -16.13
CA GLY A 54 -4.49 -7.44 -14.84
C GLY A 54 -2.99 -7.28 -14.96
N ASP A 55 -2.36 -7.86 -15.98
CA ASP A 55 -0.91 -7.77 -16.19
C ASP A 55 -0.48 -6.33 -16.53
N HIS A 56 -1.21 -5.68 -17.44
CA HIS A 56 -0.98 -4.27 -17.76
C HIS A 56 -1.25 -3.36 -16.56
N ALA A 57 -2.30 -3.64 -15.78
CA ALA A 57 -2.58 -2.90 -14.56
C ALA A 57 -1.46 -3.04 -13.52
N ARG A 58 -0.87 -4.24 -13.34
CA ARG A 58 0.28 -4.45 -12.45
C ARG A 58 1.49 -3.65 -12.89
N GLU A 59 1.81 -3.65 -14.18
CA GLU A 59 2.95 -2.91 -14.74
C GLU A 59 2.80 -1.40 -14.48
N VAL A 60 1.66 -0.83 -14.89
CA VAL A 60 1.39 0.60 -14.71
C VAL A 60 1.38 1.00 -13.24
N TRP A 61 0.79 0.19 -12.36
CA TRP A 61 0.73 0.50 -10.93
C TRP A 61 2.10 0.35 -10.26
N ALA A 62 2.94 -0.60 -10.70
CA ALA A 62 4.30 -0.76 -10.19
C ALA A 62 5.17 0.45 -10.56
N GLU A 63 5.09 0.94 -11.79
CA GLU A 63 5.83 2.14 -12.23
C GLU A 63 5.40 3.39 -11.46
N LYS A 64 4.07 3.63 -11.36
CA LYS A 64 3.53 4.76 -10.60
C LYS A 64 3.89 4.66 -9.12
N GLY A 65 3.79 3.47 -8.54
CA GLY A 65 4.15 3.22 -7.15
C GLY A 65 5.62 3.53 -6.89
N LYS A 66 6.52 3.11 -7.78
CA LYS A 66 7.95 3.42 -7.68
C LYS A 66 8.21 4.92 -7.72
N GLY A 67 7.60 5.64 -8.68
CA GLY A 67 7.70 7.10 -8.78
C GLY A 67 7.23 7.79 -7.49
N ALA A 68 6.03 7.45 -7.01
CA ALA A 68 5.48 8.02 -5.78
C ALA A 68 6.33 7.75 -4.53
N PHE A 69 7.02 6.60 -4.47
CA PHE A 69 7.94 6.27 -3.39
C PHE A 69 9.24 7.06 -3.44
N GLU A 70 9.80 7.29 -4.63
CA GLU A 70 11.00 8.11 -4.82
C GLU A 70 10.72 9.57 -4.46
N ASP A 71 9.56 10.07 -4.90
CA ASP A 71 9.01 11.38 -4.63
C ASP A 71 8.76 11.63 -3.14
N ALA A 72 8.13 10.68 -2.44
CA ALA A 72 7.93 10.75 -1.00
C ALA A 72 9.24 10.72 -0.20
N GLN A 73 10.31 10.11 -0.74
CA GLN A 73 11.63 10.09 -0.10
C GLN A 73 12.43 11.37 -0.32
N LYS A 74 12.23 12.06 -1.45
CA LYS A 74 12.89 13.34 -1.76
C LYS A 74 12.23 14.55 -1.08
N GLY A 75 11.05 14.36 -0.46
CA GLY A 75 10.24 15.46 0.07
C GLY A 75 9.52 16.27 -1.03
N ASP A 76 9.68 15.85 -2.29
CA ASP A 76 9.26 16.57 -3.51
C ASP A 76 8.09 15.88 -4.21
N GLY A 77 7.45 14.92 -3.54
CA GLY A 77 6.25 14.29 -4.08
C GLY A 77 5.11 15.27 -4.28
N PRO A 78 3.95 14.80 -4.78
CA PRO A 78 2.79 15.66 -5.06
C PRO A 78 2.23 16.40 -3.82
N LEU A 79 2.91 16.31 -2.68
CA LEU A 79 2.64 16.91 -1.39
C LEU A 79 3.72 17.94 -0.97
N GLY A 80 4.61 18.34 -1.89
CA GLY A 80 5.53 19.48 -1.75
C GLY A 80 4.94 20.80 -2.24
N ARG A 81 3.70 21.11 -1.84
CA ARG A 81 3.11 22.47 -1.88
C ARG A 81 2.00 22.59 -0.85
#